data_AF-A0A961SWT4-F1
#
_entry.id   AF-A0A961SWT4-F1
#
_cell.length_a   1.000
_cell.length_b   1.000
_cell.length_c   1.000
_cell.angle_alpha   90.00
_cell.angle_beta   90.00
_cell.angle_gamma   90.00
#
_symmetry.space_group_name_H-M   'P 1'
#
loop_
_entity.id
_entity.type
_entity.pdbx_description
1 polymer ?
#
loop_
_entity_poly.entity_id
_entity_poly.type
_entity_poly.pdbx_seq_one_letter_code
_entity_poly.pdbx_strand_id
1 'polypeptide(L)'
;MVDEFSSFARMPKPQMEARNIAETLNEATFLQKVALPEIDFVTDFGGERLYGFYDTRLLSQAFINIIKNAAEAIGNKEHNLKEKGRIEVRARRQGDNCIIDVID
;
A
#
# COMPACT_ATOMS: atom_id res chain seq x y z
N MET A 1 -15.27 14.61 -8.14
CA MET A 1 -15.41 13.23 -7.64
C MET A 1 -15.83 12.20 -8.71
N VAL A 2 -15.83 12.51 -10.03
CA VAL A 2 -16.27 11.56 -11.10
C VAL A 2 -15.09 11.07 -11.98
N ASP A 3 -14.01 11.85 -12.11
CA ASP A 3 -12.86 11.48 -12.97
C ASP A 3 -11.95 10.41 -12.36
N GLU A 4 -11.81 10.38 -11.03
CA GLU A 4 -10.95 9.41 -10.33
C GLU A 4 -11.54 7.99 -10.39
N PHE A 5 -12.87 7.85 -10.28
CA PHE A 5 -13.58 6.58 -10.44
C PHE A 5 -13.58 6.07 -11.90
N SER A 6 -13.60 6.98 -12.88
CA SER A 6 -13.58 6.62 -14.31
C SER A 6 -12.23 6.06 -14.77
N SER A 7 -11.14 6.36 -14.07
CA SER A 7 -9.83 5.78 -14.34
C SER A 7 -9.74 4.29 -13.98
N PHE A 8 -10.61 3.78 -13.09
CA PHE A 8 -10.66 2.36 -12.72
C PHE A 8 -11.16 1.45 -13.86
N ALA A 9 -11.93 1.98 -14.82
CA ALA A 9 -12.53 1.18 -15.89
C ALA A 9 -11.55 0.78 -17.01
N ARG A 10 -10.31 1.31 -17.02
CA ARG A 10 -9.29 1.00 -18.02
C ARG A 10 -8.09 0.35 -17.36
N MET A 11 -8.26 -0.89 -16.88
CA MET A 11 -7.12 -1.73 -16.54
C MET A 11 -6.28 -1.93 -17.81
N PRO A 12 -5.05 -1.39 -17.88
CA PRO A 12 -4.17 -1.64 -19.01
C PRO A 12 -3.83 -3.13 -19.06
N LYS A 13 -3.44 -3.62 -20.24
CA LYS A 13 -3.01 -5.01 -20.38
C LYS A 13 -1.87 -5.29 -19.37
N PRO A 14 -2.01 -6.32 -18.50
CA PRO A 14 -1.01 -6.62 -17.50
C PRO A 14 0.29 -7.10 -18.16
N GLN A 15 1.41 -6.65 -17.62
CA GLN A 15 2.76 -7.10 -17.93
C GLN A 15 3.31 -7.81 -16.71
N MET A 16 3.28 -9.13 -16.75
CA MET A 16 3.66 -9.97 -15.62
C MET A 16 5.18 -10.13 -15.56
N GLU A 17 5.74 -9.98 -14.37
CA GLU A 17 7.16 -10.20 -14.10
C GLU A 17 7.38 -10.94 -12.78
N ALA A 18 8.50 -11.69 -12.70
CA ALA A 18 8.89 -12.39 -11.49
C ALA A 18 9.65 -11.42 -10.57
N ARG A 19 9.02 -10.97 -9.49
CA ARG A 19 9.58 -9.95 -8.60
C ARG A 19 9.27 -10.25 -7.14
N ASN A 20 10.03 -9.62 -6.24
CA ASN A 20 9.78 -9.66 -4.80
C ASN A 20 8.77 -8.57 -4.45
N ILE A 21 7.58 -8.95 -3.98
CA ILE A 21 6.46 -8.01 -3.74
C ILE A 21 6.77 -7.02 -2.62
N ALA A 22 7.66 -7.39 -1.70
CA ALA A 22 8.13 -6.49 -0.65
C ALA A 22 8.87 -5.26 -1.22
N GLU A 23 9.51 -5.35 -2.39
CA GLU A 23 10.15 -4.19 -3.04
C GLU A 23 9.08 -3.19 -3.49
N THR A 24 8.07 -3.67 -4.22
CA THR A 24 6.96 -2.84 -4.71
C THR A 24 6.17 -2.22 -3.55
N LEU A 25 5.95 -2.98 -2.48
CA LEU A 25 5.25 -2.48 -1.28
C LEU A 25 6.07 -1.44 -0.51
N ASN A 26 7.39 -1.65 -0.39
CA ASN A 26 8.31 -0.65 0.18
C ASN A 26 8.26 0.66 -0.59
N GLU A 27 8.39 0.60 -1.93
CA GLU A 27 8.36 1.79 -2.78
C GLU A 27 7.03 2.56 -2.63
N ALA A 28 5.90 1.85 -2.70
CA ALA A 28 4.58 2.46 -2.52
C ALA A 28 4.42 3.10 -1.14
N THR A 29 4.83 2.39 -0.07
CA THR A 29 4.74 2.90 1.31
C THR A 29 5.66 4.10 1.51
N PHE A 30 6.87 4.09 0.95
CA PHE A 30 7.80 5.21 1.03
C PHE A 30 7.24 6.48 0.39
N LEU A 31 6.64 6.36 -0.80
CA LEU A 31 6.01 7.50 -1.48
C LEU A 31 4.90 8.12 -0.62
N GLN A 32 4.05 7.30 0.02
CA GLN A 32 3.00 7.80 0.91
C GLN A 32 3.57 8.41 2.19
N LYS A 33 4.61 7.82 2.78
CA LYS A 33 5.31 8.38 3.93
C LYS A 33 5.88 9.78 3.66
N VAL A 34 6.40 10.00 2.46
CA VAL A 34 6.89 11.33 2.04
C VAL A 34 5.72 12.32 1.83
N ALA A 35 4.60 11.85 1.28
CA ALA A 35 3.43 12.68 1.03
C ALA A 35 2.66 13.07 2.32
N LEU A 36 2.73 12.24 3.37
CA LEU A 36 1.93 12.35 4.59
C LEU A 36 2.81 12.31 5.86
N PRO A 37 3.67 13.32 6.10
CA PRO A 37 4.61 13.35 7.23
C PRO A 37 3.94 13.42 8.62
N GLU A 38 2.65 13.72 8.66
CA GLU A 38 1.80 13.71 9.85
C GLU A 38 1.38 12.31 10.30
N ILE A 39 1.49 11.29 9.45
CA ILE A 39 1.19 9.89 9.79
C ILE A 39 2.48 9.13 10.11
N ASP A 40 2.48 8.34 11.18
CA ASP A 40 3.55 7.41 11.49
C ASP A 40 3.39 6.11 10.69
N PHE A 41 4.34 5.84 9.78
CA PHE A 41 4.36 4.64 8.96
C PHE A 41 5.32 3.60 9.54
N VAL A 42 4.78 2.44 9.90
CA VAL A 42 5.53 1.27 10.35
C VAL A 42 5.44 0.16 9.31
N THR A 43 6.59 -0.40 8.91
CA THR A 43 6.66 -1.48 7.93
C THR A 43 7.26 -2.74 8.54
N ASP A 44 6.63 -3.89 8.26
CA ASP A 44 7.16 -5.21 8.59
C ASP A 44 6.92 -6.17 7.43
N PHE A 45 7.95 -6.41 6.62
CA PHE A 45 7.82 -7.25 5.42
C PHE A 45 8.38 -8.65 5.58
N GLY A 46 8.76 -9.03 6.80
CA GLY A 46 9.48 -10.27 7.07
C GLY A 46 10.84 -10.29 6.37
N GLY A 47 11.85 -10.94 6.95
CA GLY A 47 13.16 -11.08 6.30
C GLY A 47 13.16 -11.96 5.04
N GLU A 48 12.01 -12.52 4.65
CA GLU A 48 11.87 -13.46 3.55
C GLU A 48 11.61 -12.75 2.22
N ARG A 49 12.18 -13.28 1.14
CA ARG A 49 11.90 -12.79 -0.21
C ARG A 49 10.55 -13.32 -0.67
N LEU A 50 9.57 -12.44 -0.76
CA LEU A 50 8.20 -12.73 -1.17
C LEU A 50 8.08 -12.70 -2.70
N TYR A 51 8.73 -13.64 -3.38
CA TYR A 51 8.66 -13.74 -4.84
C TYR A 51 7.28 -14.19 -5.33
N GLY A 52 6.83 -13.55 -6.41
CA GLY A 52 5.63 -13.90 -7.15
C GLY A 52 5.72 -13.45 -8.61
N PHE A 53 4.71 -13.80 -9.40
CA PHE A 53 4.58 -13.38 -10.79
C PHE A 53 3.39 -12.44 -10.91
N TYR A 54 3.64 -11.14 -11.08
CA TYR A 54 2.61 -10.09 -11.06
C TYR A 54 3.04 -8.86 -11.87
N ASP A 55 2.09 -7.96 -12.15
CA ASP A 55 2.39 -6.64 -12.73
C ASP A 55 2.68 -5.64 -11.60
N THR A 56 3.95 -5.24 -11.48
CA THR A 56 4.41 -4.32 -10.42
C THR A 56 3.71 -2.97 -10.48
N ARG A 57 3.36 -2.48 -11.68
CA ARG A 57 2.74 -1.16 -11.84
C ARG A 57 1.32 -1.18 -11.31
N LEU A 58 0.57 -2.23 -11.63
CA LEU A 58 -0.80 -2.42 -11.15
C LEU A 58 -0.85 -2.64 -9.64
N LEU A 59 0.07 -3.46 -9.09
CA LEU A 59 0.15 -3.66 -7.65
C LEU A 59 0.61 -2.41 -6.91
N SER A 60 1.59 -1.68 -7.43
CA SER A 60 2.02 -0.40 -6.85
C SER A 60 0.86 0.58 -6.77
N GLN A 61 0.08 0.72 -7.84
CA GLN A 61 -1.13 1.54 -7.84
C GLN A 61 -2.15 1.06 -6.80
N ALA A 62 -2.38 -0.25 -6.70
CA ALA A 62 -3.29 -0.82 -5.71
C ALA A 62 -2.84 -0.52 -4.27
N PHE A 63 -1.55 -0.70 -3.96
CA PHE A 63 -1.00 -0.41 -2.64
C PHE A 63 -1.09 1.08 -2.30
N ILE A 64 -0.73 1.95 -3.23
CA ILE A 64 -0.87 3.42 -3.06
C ILE A 64 -2.32 3.77 -2.73
N ASN A 65 -3.28 3.21 -3.47
CA ASN A 65 -4.69 3.48 -3.24
C ASN A 65 -5.18 2.98 -1.87
N ILE A 66 -4.79 1.77 -1.46
CA ILE A 66 -5.18 1.21 -0.16
C ILE A 66 -4.59 2.04 0.99
N ILE A 67 -3.30 2.39 0.90
CA ILE A 67 -2.62 3.21 1.91
C ILE A 67 -3.21 4.62 1.97
N LYS A 68 -3.53 5.22 0.82
CA LYS A 68 -4.21 6.51 0.76
C LYS A 68 -5.58 6.45 1.45
N ASN A 69 -6.35 5.40 1.20
CA ASN A 69 -7.65 5.22 1.85
C ASN A 69 -7.52 5.10 3.38
N ALA A 70 -6.51 4.37 3.86
CA ALA A 70 -6.17 4.28 5.29
C ALA A 70 -5.83 5.66 5.89
N ALA A 71 -5.00 6.45 5.18
CA ALA A 71 -4.65 7.80 5.60
C ALA A 71 -5.86 8.74 5.66
N GLU A 72 -6.75 8.70 4.66
CA GLU A 72 -7.99 9.48 4.65
C GLU A 72 -8.93 9.09 5.81
N ALA A 73 -8.96 7.80 6.18
CA ALA A 73 -9.74 7.33 7.32
C ALA A 73 -9.21 7.87 8.65
N ILE A 74 -7.90 8.00 8.80
CA ILE A 74 -7.25 8.65 9.96
C ILE A 74 -7.54 10.16 9.98
N GLY A 75 -7.30 10.86 8.87
CA GLY A 75 -7.48 12.32 8.79
C GLY A 75 -8.92 12.78 9.09
N ASN A 76 -9.92 11.98 8.74
CA ASN A 76 -11.32 12.25 9.07
C ASN A 76 -11.65 12.08 10.58
N LYS A 77 -10.84 11.34 11.34
CA LYS A 77 -11.00 11.12 12.79
C LYS A 77 -10.25 12.17 13.65
N GLU A 78 -9.29 12.90 13.07
CA GLU A 78 -8.26 13.68 13.78
C GLU A 78 -8.61 15.14 14.15
N HIS A 79 -9.88 15.54 14.24
CA HIS A 79 -10.18 16.91 14.70
C HIS A 79 -9.87 17.17 16.20
N ASN A 80 -9.47 16.17 17.00
CA ASN A 80 -9.32 16.31 18.47
C ASN A 80 -8.18 15.52 19.17
N LEU A 81 -7.25 14.88 18.45
CA LEU A 81 -6.19 14.05 19.08
C LEU A 81 -4.81 14.70 18.96
N LYS A 82 -4.00 14.64 20.02
CA LYS A 82 -2.63 15.19 20.10
C LYS A 82 -1.57 14.28 19.49
N GLU A 83 -1.94 13.06 19.11
CA GLU A 83 -1.05 12.03 18.60
C GLU A 83 -1.20 11.90 17.09
N LYS A 84 -0.09 11.66 16.41
CA LYS A 84 -0.07 11.34 14.98
C LYS A 84 -0.79 10.00 14.76
N GLY A 85 -1.71 9.94 13.80
CA GLY A 85 -2.25 8.67 13.33
C GLY A 85 -1.14 7.77 12.81
N ARG A 86 -1.40 6.45 12.83
CA ARG A 86 -0.39 5.44 12.53
C ARG A 86 -0.93 4.46 11.50
N ILE A 87 -0.13 4.19 10.47
CA ILE A 87 -0.41 3.12 9.51
C ILE A 87 0.68 2.06 9.61
N GLU A 88 0.25 0.81 9.82
CA GLU A 88 1.14 -0.34 9.77
C GLU A 88 0.92 -1.16 8.51
N VAL A 89 2.00 -1.37 7.75
CA VAL A 89 1.98 -2.18 6.52
C VAL A 89 2.79 -3.43 6.77
N ARG A 90 2.14 -4.59 6.72
CA ARG A 90 2.77 -5.89 6.93
C ARG A 90 2.72 -6.75 5.67
N ALA A 91 3.76 -7.53 5.43
CA ALA A 91 3.75 -8.57 4.40
C ALA A 91 4.31 -9.87 4.97
N ARG A 92 3.62 -10.99 4.71
CA ARG A 92 4.06 -12.32 5.13
C ARG A 92 3.66 -13.38 4.12
N ARG A 93 4.44 -14.45 4.05
CA ARG A 93 4.04 -15.67 3.34
C ARG A 93 3.14 -16.52 4.24
N GLN A 94 2.03 -17.01 3.68
CA GLN A 94 1.14 -17.97 4.32
C GLN A 94 0.84 -19.09 3.31
N GLY A 95 1.61 -20.17 3.37
CA GLY A 95 1.60 -21.22 2.35
C GLY A 95 2.03 -20.66 0.99
N ASP A 96 1.19 -20.88 -0.02
CA ASP A 96 1.44 -20.39 -1.38
C ASP A 96 1.10 -18.91 -1.56
N ASN A 97 0.36 -18.32 -0.61
CA ASN A 97 -0.11 -16.95 -0.69
C ASN A 97 0.85 -15.96 -0.02
N CYS A 98 0.89 -14.74 -0.56
CA CYS A 98 1.44 -13.57 0.14
C CYS A 98 0.28 -12.77 0.72
N ILE A 99 0.28 -12.58 2.04
CA ILE A 99 -0.72 -11.79 2.75
C ILE A 99 -0.11 -10.42 3.05
N ILE A 100 -0.83 -9.38 2.66
CA ILE A 100 -0.46 -7.99 2.91
C ILE A 100 -1.55 -7.38 3.77
N ASP A 101 -1.18 -6.87 4.95
CA ASP A 101 -2.09 -6.15 5.83
C ASP A 101 -1.73 -4.65 5.78
N VAL A 102 -2.75 -3.81 5.69
CA VAL A 102 -2.66 -2.35 5.89
C VAL A 102 -3.62 -2.01 7.03
N ILE A 103 -3.08 -1.48 8.13
CA ILE A 103 -3.81 -1.27 9.39
C ILE A 103 -3.73 0.22 9.73
N ASP A 104 -4.88 0.89 9.84
CA ASP A 104 -5.05 2.31 10.22
C ASP A 104 -5.62 2.50 11.64
#